data_AF-A0A1H6H0R7-F1
#
_entry.id   AF-A0A1H6H0R7-F1
#
_cell.length_a   1.000
_cell.length_b   1.000
_cell.length_c   1.000
_cell.angle_alpha   90.00
_cell.angle_beta   90.00
_cell.angle_gamma   90.00
#
_symmetry.space_group_name_H-M   'P 1'
#
loop_
_entity.id
_entity.type
_entity.pdbx_description
1 polymer ?
#
loop_
_entity_poly.entity_id
_entity_poly.type
_entity_poly.pdbx_seq_one_letter_code
_entity_poly.pdbx_strand_id
1 'polypeptide(L)'
;MKLQSFDNIYHIHKKSRVKRWFLFILISGIITLFLPWTQNIKVKGNVTSLYQEQRPQQLHSPIPGKIIKWYVKNGDYVKKGDTLLQLSEIKEDYLDPLLVQRTQEQVNAKKGVRNFYEAKAGTVKSQLDALHSARDLKLNQVRIKISQLTNKLTGEEAELTAATNELALSEDQFARQKKMYDEGLVSLTQFQQRSISFQNAAAKKTALENKVAQTRQEIINTTIEQNSVIQDYTEKLSKIEGDRFQNMGQIEGSEGEIAKLENQMANYKARQGLYFIIASQDGQVVQLNKTGIGEVLKEGENIGTIVPTAVDYAVEIYIKPVDLPLVKEGQRVMCIFDGFPAIVFSGWPNSSYGTFAGRVVAVESNISANGLFKALVTEDKNEKRWPPKIKMGGGVQGIAILNDVPIWYELWRNINGFPPDYYEVKNDQTVKYEKTK
;
A
#
# COMPACT_ATOMS: atom_id res chain seq x y z
N MET A 1 54.39 -111.16 12.84
CA MET A 1 53.79 -110.23 13.82
C MET A 1 53.38 -108.98 13.05
N LYS A 2 52.08 -108.80 12.74
CA LYS A 2 51.59 -107.62 11.99
C LYS A 2 51.59 -106.41 12.94
N LEU A 3 52.39 -105.39 12.63
CA LEU A 3 52.48 -104.14 13.38
C LEU A 3 51.13 -103.40 13.32
N GLN A 4 50.36 -103.45 14.41
CA GLN A 4 49.07 -102.78 14.60
C GLN A 4 49.17 -101.24 14.72
N SER A 5 50.37 -100.66 14.54
CA SER A 5 50.61 -99.23 14.70
C SER A 5 50.04 -98.38 13.56
N PHE A 6 49.92 -98.93 12.35
CA PHE A 6 49.43 -98.18 11.19
C PHE A 6 47.92 -97.90 11.23
N ASP A 7 47.12 -98.82 11.76
CA ASP A 7 45.65 -98.69 11.79
C ASP A 7 45.15 -97.68 12.85
N ASN A 8 45.87 -97.52 13.96
CA ASN A 8 45.49 -96.59 15.03
C ASN A 8 45.86 -95.13 14.75
N ILE A 9 46.88 -94.87 13.94
CA ILE A 9 47.36 -93.50 13.66
C ILE A 9 46.57 -92.86 12.51
N TYR A 10 46.27 -93.60 11.43
CA TYR A 10 45.70 -92.99 10.23
C TYR A 10 44.16 -93.01 10.15
N HIS A 11 43.44 -93.61 11.12
CA HIS A 11 41.98 -93.59 11.22
C HIS A 11 41.24 -93.80 9.87
N ILE A 12 41.77 -94.69 9.00
CA ILE A 12 41.36 -94.84 7.60
C ILE A 12 39.89 -95.27 7.44
N HIS A 13 39.25 -95.76 8.50
CA HIS A 13 37.87 -96.27 8.48
C HIS A 13 36.84 -95.33 9.14
N LYS A 14 37.23 -94.15 9.66
CA LYS A 14 36.27 -93.18 10.22
C LYS A 14 35.66 -92.33 9.09
N LYS A 15 34.42 -92.62 8.70
CA LYS A 15 33.61 -91.72 7.86
C LYS A 15 33.35 -90.41 8.60
N SER A 16 34.17 -89.40 8.34
CA SER A 16 34.06 -88.07 8.95
C SER A 16 32.77 -87.37 8.51
N ARG A 17 31.93 -86.97 9.48
CA ARG A 17 30.75 -86.11 9.25
C ARG A 17 31.13 -84.65 8.97
N VAL A 18 32.42 -84.28 9.07
CA VAL A 18 32.93 -82.93 8.82
C VAL A 18 32.60 -82.47 7.41
N LYS A 19 32.72 -83.35 6.40
CA LYS A 19 32.33 -83.00 5.02
C LYS A 19 30.85 -82.64 4.91
N ARG A 20 29.95 -83.32 5.65
CA ARG A 20 28.51 -83.01 5.66
C ARG A 20 28.19 -81.72 6.40
N TRP A 21 28.83 -81.46 7.54
CA TRP A 21 28.69 -80.20 8.27
C TRP A 21 29.25 -79.01 7.49
N PHE A 22 30.40 -79.19 6.82
CA PHE A 22 30.95 -78.20 5.90
C PHE A 22 30.00 -77.92 4.74
N LEU A 23 29.44 -78.96 4.11
CA LEU A 23 28.46 -78.80 3.02
C LEU A 23 27.17 -78.13 3.51
N PHE A 24 26.69 -78.47 4.71
CA PHE A 24 25.53 -77.83 5.33
C PHE A 24 25.77 -76.35 5.63
N ILE A 25 26.91 -75.99 6.22
CA ILE A 25 27.29 -74.60 6.50
C ILE A 25 27.48 -73.82 5.19
N LEU A 26 28.10 -74.43 4.18
CA LEU A 26 28.28 -73.82 2.86
C LEU A 26 26.93 -73.53 2.19
N ILE A 27 26.02 -74.53 2.16
CA ILE A 27 24.67 -74.37 1.62
C ILE A 27 23.88 -73.33 2.44
N SER A 28 23.97 -73.37 3.77
CA SER A 28 23.32 -72.38 4.64
C SER A 28 23.84 -70.97 4.40
N GLY A 29 25.16 -70.80 4.21
CA GLY A 29 25.76 -69.50 3.88
C GLY A 29 25.31 -68.98 2.52
N ILE A 30 25.20 -69.87 1.53
CA ILE A 30 24.65 -69.53 0.21
C ILE A 30 23.18 -69.11 0.34
N ILE A 31 22.36 -69.81 1.12
CA ILE A 31 20.95 -69.44 1.34
C ILE A 31 20.84 -68.07 2.02
N THR A 32 21.65 -67.80 3.05
CA THR A 32 21.67 -66.50 3.74
C THR A 32 22.01 -65.36 2.79
N LEU A 33 22.91 -65.57 1.83
CA LEU A 33 23.26 -64.56 0.82
C LEU A 33 22.06 -64.10 -0.05
N PHE A 34 21.02 -64.93 -0.17
CA PHE A 34 19.78 -64.60 -0.90
C PHE A 34 18.64 -64.05 -0.02
N LEU A 35 18.83 -63.93 1.30
CA LEU A 35 17.82 -63.29 2.15
C LEU A 35 17.70 -61.79 1.80
N PRO A 36 16.48 -61.22 1.87
CA PRO A 36 16.27 -59.81 1.65
C PRO A 36 16.91 -58.99 2.78
N TRP A 37 17.65 -57.95 2.41
CA TRP A 37 18.26 -56.98 3.30
C TRP A 37 17.80 -55.58 2.95
N THR A 38 17.20 -54.89 3.91
CA THR A 38 16.73 -53.52 3.72
C THR A 38 17.89 -52.53 3.81
N GLN A 39 18.17 -51.85 2.69
CA GLN A 39 19.16 -50.76 2.67
C GLN A 39 18.67 -49.57 3.51
N ASN A 40 19.62 -48.85 4.11
CA ASN A 40 19.31 -47.66 4.89
C ASN A 40 20.42 -46.62 4.83
N ILE A 41 20.04 -45.36 5.06
CA ILE A 41 20.96 -44.24 5.18
C ILE A 41 20.76 -43.59 6.54
N LYS A 42 21.85 -43.40 7.27
CA LYS A 42 21.84 -42.69 8.56
C LYS A 42 22.03 -41.20 8.31
N VAL A 43 21.02 -40.42 8.68
CA VAL A 43 21.00 -38.96 8.59
C VAL A 43 20.90 -38.36 9.99
N LYS A 44 21.47 -37.16 10.17
CA LYS A 44 21.30 -36.38 11.39
C LYS A 44 20.36 -35.23 11.10
N GLY A 45 19.65 -34.76 12.10
CA GLY A 45 18.63 -33.74 11.95
C GLY A 45 18.27 -33.08 13.27
N ASN A 46 17.36 -32.12 13.22
CA ASN A 46 16.80 -31.46 14.39
C ASN A 46 15.28 -31.34 14.25
N VAL A 47 14.61 -31.17 15.39
CA VAL A 47 13.18 -30.88 15.43
C VAL A 47 12.92 -29.44 15.02
N THR A 48 11.99 -29.25 14.09
CA THR A 48 11.51 -27.97 13.59
C THR A 48 9.97 -27.97 13.54
N SER A 49 9.36 -26.91 13.00
CA SER A 49 7.94 -26.91 12.65
C SER A 49 7.72 -27.20 11.17
N LEU A 50 6.55 -27.73 10.86
CA LEU A 50 6.05 -27.83 9.50
C LEU A 50 5.81 -26.43 8.88
N TYR A 51 5.15 -25.54 9.63
CA TYR A 51 4.78 -24.20 9.17
C TYR A 51 5.75 -23.13 9.69
N GLN A 52 6.01 -22.10 8.87
CA GLN A 52 6.97 -21.04 9.20
C GLN A 52 6.51 -20.20 10.40
N GLU A 53 5.21 -19.89 10.49
CA GLU A 53 4.63 -19.11 11.58
C GLU A 53 4.73 -19.81 12.95
N GLN A 54 4.82 -21.15 12.96
CA GLN A 54 4.97 -21.95 14.18
C GLN A 54 6.43 -22.03 14.68
N ARG A 55 7.37 -21.38 13.98
CA ARG A 55 8.77 -21.31 14.41
C ARG A 55 8.94 -20.29 15.55
N PRO A 56 9.98 -20.45 16.39
CA PRO A 56 10.40 -19.40 17.30
C PRO A 56 10.61 -18.09 16.55
N GLN A 57 9.89 -17.03 16.94
CA GLN A 57 9.99 -15.72 16.31
C GLN A 57 10.76 -14.76 17.21
N GLN A 58 11.76 -14.09 16.64
CA GLN A 58 12.47 -13.02 17.32
C GLN A 58 11.59 -11.77 17.35
N LEU A 59 11.53 -11.15 18.52
CA LEU A 59 10.83 -9.92 18.78
C LEU A 59 11.85 -8.78 18.69
N HIS A 60 11.66 -7.89 17.73
CA HIS A 60 12.54 -6.74 17.54
C HIS A 60 11.87 -5.45 18.01
N SER A 61 12.66 -4.47 18.44
CA SER A 61 12.14 -3.14 18.76
C SER A 61 11.80 -2.39 17.48
N PRO A 62 10.54 -1.98 17.24
CA PRO A 62 10.13 -1.23 16.06
C PRO A 62 10.62 0.22 16.09
N ILE A 63 10.92 0.75 17.27
CA ILE A 63 11.45 2.10 17.47
C ILE A 63 12.58 2.06 18.51
N PRO A 64 13.51 3.03 18.48
CA PRO A 64 14.45 3.18 19.56
C PRO A 64 13.75 3.79 20.79
N GLY A 65 14.11 3.34 21.98
CA GLY A 65 13.45 3.80 23.21
C GLY A 65 14.10 3.24 24.46
N LYS A 66 13.80 3.83 25.61
CA LYS A 66 14.28 3.37 26.92
C LYS A 66 13.22 2.52 27.60
N ILE A 67 13.59 1.37 28.15
CA ILE A 67 12.65 0.46 28.79
C ILE A 67 12.14 1.08 30.11
N ILE A 68 10.84 1.35 30.20
CA ILE A 68 10.19 1.86 31.43
C ILE A 68 9.77 0.70 32.32
N LYS A 69 9.17 -0.33 31.72
CA LYS A 69 8.52 -1.41 32.45
C LYS A 69 8.46 -2.69 31.64
N TRP A 70 8.75 -3.80 32.31
CA TRP A 70 8.48 -5.15 31.83
C TRP A 70 7.15 -5.64 32.40
N TYR A 71 6.30 -6.22 31.54
CA TYR A 71 5.04 -6.86 31.94
C TYR A 71 5.17 -8.38 32.02
N VAL A 72 6.22 -8.94 31.41
CA VAL A 72 6.47 -10.39 31.33
C VAL A 72 7.90 -10.72 31.79
N LYS A 73 8.12 -12.00 32.14
CA LYS A 73 9.41 -12.56 32.50
C LYS A 73 9.77 -13.73 31.59
N ASN A 74 11.06 -14.09 31.57
CA ASN A 74 11.52 -15.29 30.87
C ASN A 74 10.76 -16.53 31.40
N GLY A 75 10.11 -17.25 30.50
CA GLY A 75 9.33 -18.45 30.79
C GLY A 75 7.81 -18.21 30.88
N ASP A 76 7.34 -16.97 30.88
CA ASP A 76 5.91 -16.66 30.91
C ASP A 76 5.22 -17.02 29.58
N TYR A 77 3.95 -17.41 29.67
CA TYR A 77 3.08 -17.65 28.52
C TYR A 77 2.24 -16.42 28.23
N VAL A 78 2.23 -16.01 26.97
CA VAL A 78 1.52 -14.82 26.48
C VAL A 78 0.59 -15.20 25.34
N LYS A 79 -0.49 -14.43 25.18
CA LYS A 79 -1.36 -14.45 24.02
C LYS A 79 -1.01 -13.32 23.08
N LYS A 80 -1.33 -13.50 21.80
CA LYS A 80 -1.22 -12.47 20.78
C LYS A 80 -1.94 -11.20 21.22
N GLY A 81 -1.22 -10.09 21.18
CA GLY A 81 -1.72 -8.78 21.62
C GLY A 81 -1.43 -8.44 23.09
N ASP A 82 -0.95 -9.38 23.90
CA ASP A 82 -0.52 -9.08 25.27
C ASP A 82 0.69 -8.14 25.25
N THR A 83 0.69 -7.15 26.14
CA THR A 83 1.81 -6.21 26.29
C THR A 83 2.98 -6.89 26.97
N LEU A 84 4.16 -6.84 26.36
CA LEU A 84 5.39 -7.45 26.85
C LEU A 84 6.25 -6.45 27.62
N LEU A 85 6.43 -5.26 27.06
CA LEU A 85 7.17 -4.17 27.69
C LEU A 85 6.65 -2.80 27.21
N GLN A 86 6.99 -1.77 27.96
CA GLN A 86 6.74 -0.37 27.62
C GLN A 86 8.04 0.41 27.49
N LEU A 87 8.14 1.18 26.42
CA LEU A 87 9.23 2.07 26.09
C LEU A 87 8.87 3.52 26.37
N SER A 88 9.87 4.32 26.73
CA SER A 88 9.81 5.79 26.65
C SER A 88 10.55 6.24 25.40
N GLU A 89 10.09 7.36 24.87
CA GLU A 89 10.77 8.05 23.79
C GLU A 89 12.14 8.58 24.22
N ILE A 90 13.09 8.59 23.29
CA ILE A 90 14.44 9.13 23.49
C ILE A 90 14.84 10.14 22.41
N LYS A 91 14.11 10.18 21.28
CA LYS A 91 14.37 11.15 20.20
C LYS A 91 13.76 12.50 20.55
N GLU A 92 14.58 13.55 20.47
CA GLU A 92 14.23 14.94 20.80
C GLU A 92 12.91 15.40 20.15
N ASP A 93 12.72 15.09 18.86
CA ASP A 93 11.53 15.45 18.08
C ASP A 93 10.20 14.94 18.66
N TYR A 94 10.26 13.94 19.56
CA TYR A 94 9.09 13.23 20.09
C TYR A 94 9.03 13.25 21.63
N LEU A 95 9.93 13.97 22.31
CA LEU A 95 9.99 14.01 23.79
C LEU A 95 8.81 14.74 24.43
N ASP A 96 8.10 15.58 23.68
CA ASP A 96 6.96 16.35 24.19
C ASP A 96 5.76 15.42 24.50
N PRO A 97 5.34 15.30 25.78
CA PRO A 97 4.22 14.44 26.15
C PRO A 97 2.89 14.87 25.51
N LEU A 98 2.76 16.16 25.19
CA LEU A 98 1.56 16.76 24.61
C LEU A 98 1.71 16.98 23.09
N LEU A 99 2.70 16.37 22.44
CA LEU A 99 3.01 16.61 21.03
C LEU A 99 1.78 16.45 20.13
N VAL A 100 1.05 15.33 20.25
CA VAL A 100 -0.17 15.07 19.47
C VAL A 100 -1.23 16.14 19.72
N GLN A 101 -1.44 16.52 20.99
CA GLN A 101 -2.43 17.55 21.35
C GLN A 101 -2.03 18.92 20.79
N ARG A 102 -0.76 19.31 20.92
CA ARG A 102 -0.23 20.59 20.40
C ARG A 102 -0.29 20.65 18.89
N THR A 103 0.02 19.55 18.19
CA THR A 103 -0.17 19.48 16.74
C THR A 103 -1.65 19.57 16.37
N GLN A 104 -2.55 18.94 17.12
CA GLN A 104 -4.00 19.09 16.91
C GLN A 104 -4.48 20.54 17.14
N GLU A 105 -3.94 21.24 18.14
CA GLU A 105 -4.20 22.66 18.37
C GLU A 105 -3.71 23.53 17.20
N GLN A 106 -2.53 23.23 16.63
CA GLN A 106 -2.03 23.89 15.42
C GLN A 106 -2.93 23.64 14.20
N VAL A 107 -3.40 22.39 14.00
CA VAL A 107 -4.38 22.05 12.96
C VAL A 107 -5.65 22.88 13.14
N ASN A 108 -6.18 22.95 14.37
CA ASN A 108 -7.40 23.71 14.67
C ASN A 108 -7.21 25.21 14.44
N ALA A 109 -6.07 25.77 14.83
CA ALA A 109 -5.73 27.16 14.56
C ALA A 109 -5.69 27.44 13.06
N LYS A 110 -5.07 26.56 12.26
CA LYS A 110 -5.03 26.70 10.79
C LYS A 110 -6.39 26.54 10.14
N LYS A 111 -7.23 25.62 10.62
CA LYS A 111 -8.65 25.53 10.23
C LYS A 111 -9.40 26.83 10.54
N GLY A 112 -9.12 27.46 11.67
CA GLY A 112 -9.64 28.79 12.02
C GLY A 112 -9.25 29.86 10.99
N VAL A 113 -7.98 29.91 10.59
CA VAL A 113 -7.48 30.83 9.55
C VAL A 113 -8.18 30.60 8.21
N ARG A 114 -8.29 29.34 7.79
CA ARG A 114 -9.01 28.98 6.56
C ARG A 114 -10.47 29.43 6.59
N ASN A 115 -11.19 29.10 7.67
CA ASN A 115 -12.60 29.46 7.82
C ASN A 115 -12.80 31.00 7.80
N PHE A 116 -11.85 31.76 8.35
CA PHE A 116 -11.84 33.22 8.25
C PHE A 116 -11.74 33.69 6.80
N TYR A 117 -10.82 33.15 6.01
CA TYR A 117 -10.69 33.50 4.59
C TYR A 117 -11.87 33.02 3.75
N GLU A 118 -12.48 31.89 4.09
CA GLU A 118 -13.71 31.40 3.47
C GLU A 118 -14.88 32.35 3.73
N ALA A 119 -15.08 32.78 4.98
CA ALA A 119 -16.08 33.79 5.32
C ALA A 119 -15.82 35.11 4.57
N LYS A 120 -14.55 35.55 4.49
CA LYS A 120 -14.15 36.73 3.72
C LYS A 120 -14.38 36.58 2.22
N ALA A 121 -14.16 35.40 1.64
CA ALA A 121 -14.48 35.13 0.24
C ALA A 121 -16.00 35.20 0.00
N GLY A 122 -16.82 34.74 0.96
CA GLY A 122 -18.27 34.87 0.93
C GLY A 122 -18.76 36.32 0.96
N THR A 123 -18.14 37.19 1.79
CA THR A 123 -18.48 38.62 1.81
C THR A 123 -18.07 39.33 0.53
N VAL A 124 -16.88 39.03 0.00
CA VAL A 124 -16.40 39.53 -1.30
C VAL A 124 -17.34 39.12 -2.44
N LYS A 125 -17.83 37.87 -2.44
CA LYS A 125 -18.82 37.41 -3.41
C LYS A 125 -20.12 38.24 -3.34
N SER A 126 -20.64 38.47 -2.13
CA SER A 126 -21.83 39.29 -1.94
C SER A 126 -21.62 40.74 -2.41
N GLN A 127 -20.40 41.28 -2.23
CA GLN A 127 -20.03 42.61 -2.75
C GLN A 127 -19.95 42.63 -4.29
N LEU A 128 -19.44 41.58 -4.94
CA LEU A 128 -19.45 41.46 -6.40
C LEU A 128 -20.88 41.48 -6.95
N ASP A 129 -21.77 40.68 -6.37
CA ASP A 129 -23.17 40.60 -6.79
C ASP A 129 -23.88 41.97 -6.65
N ALA A 130 -23.61 42.68 -5.55
CA ALA A 130 -24.10 44.05 -5.34
C ALA A 130 -23.53 45.05 -6.36
N LEU A 131 -22.24 44.96 -6.69
CA LEU A 131 -21.60 45.82 -7.69
C LEU A 131 -22.12 45.55 -9.11
N HIS A 132 -22.35 44.30 -9.49
CA HIS A 132 -22.98 43.95 -10.76
C HIS A 132 -24.38 44.56 -10.87
N SER A 133 -25.20 44.40 -9.83
CA SER A 133 -26.54 44.98 -9.77
C SER A 133 -26.50 46.51 -9.86
N ALA A 134 -25.58 47.15 -9.14
CA ALA A 134 -25.40 48.61 -9.16
C ALA A 134 -24.95 49.13 -10.54
N ARG A 135 -24.02 48.42 -11.21
CA ARG A 135 -23.59 48.71 -12.57
C ARG A 135 -24.77 48.68 -13.53
N ASP A 136 -25.55 47.61 -13.50
CA ASP A 136 -26.65 47.40 -14.44
C ASP A 136 -27.76 48.44 -14.25
N LEU A 137 -28.09 48.78 -13.00
CA LEU A 137 -29.00 49.88 -12.69
C LEU A 137 -28.49 51.22 -13.21
N LYS A 138 -27.20 51.52 -13.02
CA LYS A 138 -26.60 52.79 -13.48
C LYS A 138 -26.56 52.87 -15.01
N LEU A 139 -26.20 51.80 -15.70
CA LEU A 139 -26.21 51.74 -17.16
C LEU A 139 -27.62 51.89 -17.73
N ASN A 140 -28.61 51.27 -17.09
CA ASN A 140 -30.01 51.45 -17.47
C ASN A 140 -30.46 52.90 -17.29
N GLN A 141 -30.09 53.56 -16.18
CA GLN A 141 -30.39 54.98 -15.96
C GLN A 141 -29.81 55.86 -17.09
N VAL A 142 -28.55 55.65 -17.46
CA VAL A 142 -27.90 56.41 -18.53
C VAL A 142 -28.55 56.11 -19.89
N ARG A 143 -28.87 54.85 -20.18
CA ARG A 143 -29.55 54.45 -21.43
C ARG A 143 -30.94 55.11 -21.56
N ILE A 144 -31.70 55.20 -20.47
CA ILE A 144 -32.99 55.90 -20.44
C ILE A 144 -32.80 57.38 -20.77
N LYS A 145 -31.79 58.04 -20.17
CA LYS A 145 -31.48 59.44 -20.45
C LYS A 145 -31.09 59.67 -21.91
N ILE A 146 -30.29 58.79 -22.50
CA ILE A 146 -29.97 58.84 -23.95
C ILE A 146 -31.26 58.73 -24.77
N SER A 147 -32.12 57.75 -24.47
CA SER A 147 -33.40 57.58 -25.17
C SER A 147 -34.31 58.82 -25.07
N GLN A 148 -34.36 59.47 -23.90
CA GLN A 148 -35.09 60.74 -23.71
C GLN A 148 -34.53 61.86 -24.60
N LEU A 149 -33.20 62.00 -24.66
CA LEU A 149 -32.55 62.98 -25.52
C LEU A 149 -32.74 62.66 -27.01
N THR A 150 -32.74 61.38 -27.40
CA THR A 150 -33.06 60.96 -28.77
C THR A 150 -34.48 61.33 -29.16
N ASN A 151 -35.46 61.07 -28.29
CA ASN A 151 -36.85 61.47 -28.55
C ASN A 151 -37.00 63.00 -28.66
N LYS A 152 -36.29 63.76 -27.80
CA LYS A 152 -36.23 65.23 -27.88
C LYS A 152 -35.63 65.69 -29.20
N LEU A 153 -34.52 65.09 -29.63
CA LEU A 153 -33.86 65.38 -30.90
C LEU A 153 -34.80 65.16 -32.08
N THR A 154 -35.53 64.04 -32.11
CA THR A 154 -36.50 63.75 -33.18
C THR A 154 -37.59 64.83 -33.25
N GLY A 155 -38.07 65.33 -32.10
CA GLY A 155 -39.01 66.46 -32.06
C GLY A 155 -38.43 67.76 -32.61
N GLU A 156 -37.21 68.11 -32.19
CA GLU A 156 -36.51 69.32 -32.65
C GLU A 156 -36.14 69.25 -34.14
N GLU A 157 -35.82 68.07 -34.67
CA GLU A 157 -35.58 67.85 -36.11
C GLU A 157 -36.85 68.03 -36.94
N ALA A 158 -38.01 67.61 -36.41
CA ALA A 158 -39.30 67.87 -37.04
C ALA A 158 -39.64 69.38 -37.05
N GLU A 159 -39.40 70.08 -35.93
CA GLU A 159 -39.54 71.55 -35.85
C GLU A 159 -38.63 72.27 -36.85
N LEU A 160 -37.36 71.85 -36.95
CA LEU A 160 -36.40 72.40 -37.90
C LEU A 160 -36.83 72.16 -39.35
N THR A 161 -37.38 70.99 -39.65
CA THR A 161 -37.93 70.68 -40.98
C THR A 161 -39.08 71.61 -41.32
N ALA A 162 -40.00 71.84 -40.38
CA ALA A 162 -41.12 72.78 -40.56
C ALA A 162 -40.62 74.22 -40.77
N ALA A 163 -39.64 74.68 -40.00
CA ALA A 163 -39.05 76.02 -40.16
C ALA A 163 -38.26 76.17 -41.47
N THR A 164 -37.65 75.09 -41.96
CA THR A 164 -36.97 75.07 -43.27
C THR A 164 -37.97 75.24 -44.41
N ASN A 165 -39.11 74.56 -44.33
CA ASN A 165 -40.20 74.74 -45.30
C ASN A 165 -40.80 76.15 -45.24
N GLU A 166 -40.97 76.71 -44.04
CA GLU A 166 -41.44 78.09 -43.82
C GLU A 166 -40.48 79.12 -44.42
N LEU A 167 -39.17 78.94 -44.24
CA LEU A 167 -38.15 79.79 -44.84
C LEU A 167 -38.20 79.74 -46.36
N ALA A 168 -38.27 78.56 -46.96
CA ALA A 168 -38.35 78.39 -48.41
C ALA A 168 -39.57 79.11 -49.01
N LEU A 169 -40.74 78.98 -48.36
CA LEU A 169 -41.95 79.70 -48.76
C LEU A 169 -41.77 81.23 -48.64
N SER A 170 -41.18 81.69 -47.53
CA SER A 170 -41.01 83.12 -47.27
C SER A 170 -39.95 83.75 -48.18
N GLU A 171 -38.93 82.99 -48.60
CA GLU A 171 -37.91 83.38 -49.57
C GLU A 171 -38.52 83.59 -50.96
N ASP A 172 -39.33 82.64 -51.41
CA ASP A 172 -40.07 82.71 -52.66
C ASP A 172 -41.05 83.90 -52.70
N GLN A 173 -41.78 84.15 -51.61
CA GLN A 173 -42.62 85.34 -51.47
C GLN A 173 -41.82 86.64 -51.50
N PHE A 174 -40.67 86.69 -50.82
CA PHE A 174 -39.79 87.85 -50.82
C PHE A 174 -39.25 88.13 -52.23
N ALA A 175 -38.78 87.10 -52.95
CA ALA A 175 -38.26 87.24 -54.31
C ALA A 175 -39.31 87.76 -55.29
N ARG A 176 -40.55 87.23 -55.24
CA ARG A 176 -41.66 87.75 -56.04
C ARG A 176 -42.02 89.19 -55.68
N GLN A 177 -42.10 89.51 -54.38
CA GLN A 177 -42.43 90.86 -53.92
C GLN A 177 -41.36 91.88 -54.31
N LYS A 178 -40.08 91.48 -54.27
CA LYS A 178 -38.96 92.31 -54.73
C LYS A 178 -39.12 92.66 -56.21
N LYS A 179 -39.36 91.66 -57.06
CA LYS A 179 -39.58 91.89 -58.50
C LYS A 179 -40.77 92.83 -58.75
N MET A 180 -41.91 92.61 -58.08
CA MET A 180 -43.07 93.50 -58.19
C MET A 180 -42.76 94.94 -57.72
N TYR A 181 -41.93 95.11 -56.69
CA TYR A 181 -41.52 96.42 -56.19
C TYR A 181 -40.60 97.13 -57.19
N ASP A 182 -39.62 96.42 -57.76
CA ASP A 182 -38.70 96.93 -58.78
C ASP A 182 -39.47 97.35 -60.06
N GLU A 183 -40.59 96.68 -60.37
CA GLU A 183 -41.51 97.01 -61.47
C GLU A 183 -42.56 98.09 -61.09
N GLY A 184 -42.58 98.58 -59.84
CA GLY A 184 -43.49 99.63 -59.36
C GLY A 184 -44.93 99.18 -59.06
N LEU A 185 -45.19 97.88 -58.97
CA LEU A 185 -46.53 97.27 -58.80
C LEU A 185 -47.00 97.19 -57.33
N VAL A 186 -46.12 97.39 -56.36
CA VAL A 186 -46.38 97.26 -54.90
C VAL A 186 -45.66 98.35 -54.11
N SER A 187 -46.14 98.69 -52.92
CA SER A 187 -45.53 99.75 -52.09
C SER A 187 -44.25 99.29 -51.36
N LEU A 188 -43.37 100.25 -51.03
CA LEU A 188 -42.18 99.98 -50.22
C LEU A 188 -42.52 99.29 -48.89
N THR A 189 -43.61 99.70 -48.23
CA THR A 189 -44.08 99.09 -46.99
C THR A 189 -44.46 97.62 -47.17
N GLN A 190 -45.14 97.27 -48.27
CA GLN A 190 -45.49 95.87 -48.56
C GLN A 190 -44.24 95.01 -48.83
N PHE A 191 -43.25 95.55 -49.54
CA PHE A 191 -41.95 94.90 -49.72
C PHE A 191 -41.21 94.70 -48.39
N GLN A 192 -41.09 95.76 -47.57
CA GLN A 192 -40.44 95.71 -46.26
C GLN A 192 -41.11 94.67 -45.33
N GLN A 193 -42.43 94.57 -45.34
CA GLN A 193 -43.14 93.56 -44.54
C GLN A 193 -42.76 92.11 -44.93
N ARG A 194 -42.60 91.83 -46.24
CA ARG A 194 -42.13 90.52 -46.72
C ARG A 194 -40.66 90.28 -46.43
N SER A 195 -39.82 91.31 -46.52
CA SER A 195 -38.41 91.26 -46.12
C SER A 195 -38.25 90.89 -44.65
N ILE A 196 -39.01 91.54 -43.77
CA ILE A 196 -39.03 91.22 -42.32
C ILE A 196 -39.48 89.77 -42.10
N SER A 197 -40.53 89.33 -42.80
CA SER A 197 -41.03 87.95 -42.67
C SER A 197 -39.98 86.91 -43.07
N PHE A 198 -39.25 87.15 -44.16
CA PHE A 198 -38.13 86.31 -44.58
C PHE A 198 -36.99 86.30 -43.54
N GLN A 199 -36.58 87.47 -43.03
CA GLN A 199 -35.54 87.55 -42.00
C GLN A 199 -35.95 86.83 -40.71
N ASN A 200 -37.21 86.94 -40.29
CA ASN A 200 -37.73 86.23 -39.12
C ASN A 200 -37.74 84.71 -39.34
N ALA A 201 -38.14 84.23 -40.51
CA ALA A 201 -38.10 82.81 -40.84
C ALA A 201 -36.65 82.27 -40.85
N ALA A 202 -35.70 83.06 -41.38
CA ALA A 202 -34.29 82.70 -41.39
C ALA A 202 -33.72 82.61 -39.96
N ALA A 203 -33.99 83.61 -39.13
CA ALA A 203 -33.59 83.63 -37.73
C ALA A 203 -34.19 82.44 -36.95
N LYS A 204 -35.47 82.11 -37.20
CA LYS A 204 -36.15 80.96 -36.59
C LYS A 204 -35.51 79.63 -36.98
N LYS A 205 -35.16 79.44 -38.25
CA LYS A 205 -34.42 78.26 -38.72
C LYS A 205 -33.07 78.14 -38.00
N THR A 206 -32.27 79.20 -37.98
CA THR A 206 -30.95 79.20 -37.31
C THR A 206 -31.07 78.90 -35.82
N ALA A 207 -32.08 79.43 -35.13
CA ALA A 207 -32.33 79.11 -33.72
C ALA A 207 -32.63 77.61 -33.50
N LEU A 208 -33.41 77.00 -34.38
CA LEU A 208 -33.71 75.56 -34.32
C LEU A 208 -32.51 74.69 -34.72
N GLU A 209 -31.70 75.11 -35.69
CA GLU A 209 -30.44 74.43 -36.04
C GLU A 209 -29.49 74.37 -34.83
N ASN A 210 -29.34 75.49 -34.12
CA ASN A 210 -28.52 75.55 -32.91
C ASN A 210 -29.08 74.63 -31.80
N LYS A 211 -30.41 74.57 -31.65
CA LYS A 211 -31.08 73.70 -30.67
C LYS A 211 -30.84 72.21 -30.98
N VAL A 212 -31.00 71.81 -32.24
CA VAL A 212 -30.69 70.45 -32.72
C VAL A 212 -29.21 70.10 -32.50
N ALA A 213 -28.30 71.02 -32.83
CA ALA A 213 -26.87 70.83 -32.61
C ALA A 213 -26.53 70.66 -31.12
N GLN A 214 -27.16 71.44 -30.25
CA GLN A 214 -27.00 71.34 -28.80
C GLN A 214 -27.49 69.98 -28.28
N THR A 215 -28.68 69.53 -28.66
CA THR A 215 -29.21 68.23 -28.23
C THR A 215 -28.34 67.07 -28.76
N ARG A 216 -27.82 67.15 -29.99
CA ARG A 216 -26.85 66.16 -30.51
C ARG A 216 -25.59 66.11 -29.66
N GLN A 217 -25.04 67.26 -29.27
CA GLN A 217 -23.88 67.33 -28.38
C GLN A 217 -24.19 66.74 -26.99
N GLU A 218 -25.37 66.99 -26.43
CA GLU A 218 -25.81 66.40 -25.17
C GLU A 218 -25.90 64.86 -25.22
N ILE A 219 -26.35 64.29 -26.35
CA ILE A 219 -26.36 62.84 -26.58
C ILE A 219 -24.94 62.28 -26.60
N ILE A 220 -24.01 62.93 -27.30
CA ILE A 220 -22.60 62.52 -27.36
C ILE A 220 -21.99 62.56 -25.95
N ASN A 221 -22.19 63.66 -25.21
CA ASN A 221 -21.68 63.79 -23.85
C ASN A 221 -22.25 62.70 -22.91
N THR A 222 -23.54 62.39 -23.03
CA THR A 222 -24.17 61.32 -22.23
C THR A 222 -23.69 59.92 -22.64
N THR A 223 -23.32 59.72 -23.91
CA THR A 223 -22.70 58.48 -24.38
C THR A 223 -21.28 58.32 -23.83
N ILE A 224 -20.51 59.41 -23.74
CA ILE A 224 -19.20 59.41 -23.07
C ILE A 224 -19.37 59.12 -21.57
N GLU A 225 -20.39 59.71 -20.91
CA GLU A 225 -20.75 59.40 -19.51
C GLU A 225 -21.05 57.90 -19.35
N GLN A 226 -21.76 57.27 -20.28
CA GLN A 226 -22.00 55.82 -20.26
C GLN A 226 -20.69 55.03 -20.28
N ASN A 227 -19.76 55.37 -21.17
CA ASN A 227 -18.46 54.69 -21.26
C ASN A 227 -17.63 54.90 -19.98
N SER A 228 -17.69 56.10 -19.40
CA SER A 228 -17.06 56.39 -18.11
C SER A 228 -17.62 55.49 -17.00
N VAL A 229 -18.95 55.31 -16.94
CA VAL A 229 -19.60 54.41 -15.99
C VAL A 229 -19.13 52.96 -16.19
N ILE A 230 -19.06 52.49 -17.44
CA ILE A 230 -18.57 51.13 -17.74
C ILE A 230 -17.14 50.95 -17.22
N GLN A 231 -16.26 51.92 -17.49
CA GLN A 231 -14.86 51.87 -17.08
C GLN A 231 -14.72 51.84 -15.55
N ASP A 232 -15.42 52.74 -14.84
CA ASP A 232 -15.38 52.83 -13.37
C ASP A 232 -15.82 51.52 -12.70
N TYR A 233 -16.89 50.90 -13.21
CA TYR A 233 -17.36 49.63 -12.66
C TYR A 233 -16.45 48.46 -13.05
N THR A 234 -15.85 48.49 -14.23
CA THR A 234 -14.87 47.47 -14.65
C THR A 234 -13.65 47.48 -13.73
N GLU A 235 -13.13 48.65 -13.38
CA GLU A 235 -12.02 48.80 -12.44
C GLU A 235 -12.41 48.27 -11.05
N LYS A 236 -13.57 48.69 -10.53
CA LYS A 236 -14.08 48.23 -9.23
C LYS A 236 -14.27 46.72 -9.18
N LEU A 237 -14.89 46.14 -10.20
CA LEU A 237 -15.10 44.69 -10.30
C LEU A 237 -13.75 43.96 -10.35
N SER A 238 -12.81 44.41 -11.20
CA SER A 238 -11.48 43.81 -11.31
C SER A 238 -10.72 43.82 -9.98
N LYS A 239 -10.83 44.91 -9.22
CA LYS A 239 -10.19 45.02 -7.89
C LYS A 239 -10.77 44.00 -6.91
N ILE A 240 -12.10 43.90 -6.84
CA ILE A 240 -12.78 42.96 -5.93
C ILE A 240 -12.57 41.50 -6.36
N GLU A 241 -12.52 41.22 -7.67
CA GLU A 241 -12.12 39.90 -8.18
C GLU A 241 -10.68 39.54 -7.81
N GLY A 242 -9.76 40.49 -7.91
CA GLY A 242 -8.38 40.34 -7.43
C GLY A 242 -8.32 39.95 -5.96
N ASP A 243 -9.06 40.68 -5.11
CA ASP A 243 -9.19 40.36 -3.68
C ASP A 243 -9.79 38.96 -3.46
N ARG A 244 -10.77 38.55 -4.29
CA ARG A 244 -11.36 37.20 -4.24
C ARG A 244 -10.31 36.14 -4.53
N PHE A 245 -9.54 36.28 -5.61
CA PHE A 245 -8.50 35.33 -5.97
C PHE A 245 -7.39 35.27 -4.92
N GLN A 246 -7.01 36.40 -4.33
CA GLN A 246 -6.05 36.42 -3.23
C GLN A 246 -6.57 35.62 -2.03
N ASN A 247 -7.83 35.83 -1.61
CA ASN A 247 -8.41 35.08 -0.50
C ASN A 247 -8.53 33.58 -0.83
N MET A 248 -8.90 33.21 -2.06
CA MET A 248 -8.92 31.81 -2.51
C MET A 248 -7.52 31.18 -2.44
N GLY A 249 -6.48 31.90 -2.85
CA GLY A 249 -5.10 31.43 -2.70
C GLY A 249 -4.69 31.18 -1.24
N GLN A 250 -5.16 32.02 -0.30
CA GLN A 250 -4.92 31.81 1.14
C GLN A 250 -5.67 30.59 1.70
N ILE A 251 -6.87 30.29 1.18
CA ILE A 251 -7.63 29.09 1.53
C ILE A 251 -6.85 27.85 1.09
N GLU A 252 -6.43 27.78 -0.18
CA GLU A 252 -5.66 26.64 -0.71
C GLU A 252 -4.32 26.46 0.01
N GLY A 253 -3.60 27.57 0.28
CA GLY A 253 -2.38 27.53 1.06
C GLY A 253 -2.59 26.99 2.48
N SER A 254 -3.67 27.42 3.14
CA SER A 254 -4.04 26.91 4.47
C SER A 254 -4.40 25.42 4.44
N GLU A 255 -5.10 24.95 3.39
CA GLU A 255 -5.49 23.55 3.26
C GLU A 255 -4.27 22.64 3.08
N GLY A 256 -3.26 23.08 2.31
CA GLY A 256 -1.98 22.38 2.18
C GLY A 256 -1.23 22.26 3.51
N GLU A 257 -1.21 23.34 4.31
CA GLU A 257 -0.60 23.31 5.65
C GLU A 257 -1.37 22.43 6.63
N ILE A 258 -2.72 22.46 6.60
CA ILE A 258 -3.57 21.59 7.40
C ILE A 258 -3.27 20.12 7.07
N ALA A 259 -3.24 19.75 5.80
CA ALA A 259 -2.94 18.38 5.38
C ALA A 259 -1.55 17.92 5.85
N LYS A 260 -0.54 18.79 5.81
CA LYS A 260 0.80 18.51 6.32
C LYS A 260 0.77 18.25 7.84
N LEU A 261 0.12 19.11 8.61
CA LEU A 261 0.01 18.98 10.07
C LEU A 261 -0.82 17.74 10.47
N GLU A 262 -1.89 17.43 9.75
CA GLU A 262 -2.70 16.23 9.98
C GLU A 262 -1.89 14.95 9.71
N ASN A 263 -1.07 14.93 8.65
CA ASN A 263 -0.15 13.82 8.39
C ASN A 263 0.88 13.66 9.52
N GLN A 264 1.50 14.77 9.97
CA GLN A 264 2.43 14.76 11.10
C GLN A 264 1.76 14.23 12.38
N MET A 265 0.55 14.69 12.68
CA MET A 265 -0.22 14.22 13.83
C MET A 265 -0.54 12.73 13.75
N ALA A 266 -0.94 12.23 12.58
CA ALA A 266 -1.18 10.81 12.36
C ALA A 266 0.09 9.97 12.61
N ASN A 267 1.24 10.44 12.14
CA ASN A 267 2.53 9.79 12.37
C ASN A 267 2.90 9.78 13.86
N TYR A 268 2.68 10.89 14.58
CA TYR A 268 2.91 10.96 16.03
C TYR A 268 2.02 9.98 16.79
N LYS A 269 0.73 9.89 16.45
CA LYS A 269 -0.20 8.95 17.06
C LYS A 269 0.17 7.50 16.77
N ALA A 270 0.57 7.19 15.53
CA ALA A 270 1.04 5.86 15.17
C ALA A 270 2.30 5.48 15.95
N ARG A 271 3.27 6.40 16.07
CA ARG A 271 4.50 6.19 16.83
C ARG A 271 4.25 5.99 18.32
N GLN A 272 3.33 6.74 18.94
CA GLN A 272 2.94 6.54 20.33
C GLN A 272 2.41 5.12 20.59
N GLY A 273 1.71 4.53 19.63
CA GLY A 273 1.27 3.13 19.70
C GLY A 273 2.43 2.13 19.79
N LEU A 274 3.59 2.47 19.22
CA LEU A 274 4.80 1.64 19.23
C LEU A 274 5.56 1.69 20.57
N TYR A 275 5.15 2.54 21.52
CA TYR A 275 5.70 2.52 22.89
C TYR A 275 5.33 1.25 23.67
N PHE A 276 4.30 0.53 23.24
CA PHE A 276 3.92 -0.75 23.81
C PHE A 276 4.30 -1.86 22.85
N ILE A 277 5.26 -2.70 23.26
CA ILE A 277 5.64 -3.87 22.48
C ILE A 277 4.70 -5.00 22.85
N ILE A 278 3.95 -5.49 21.87
CA ILE A 278 2.94 -6.54 22.03
C ILE A 278 3.44 -7.88 21.48
N ALA A 279 2.88 -8.97 21.98
CA ALA A 279 3.15 -10.32 21.47
C ALA A 279 2.60 -10.49 20.05
N SER A 280 3.43 -10.94 19.11
CA SER A 280 3.03 -11.22 17.72
C SER A 280 2.15 -12.47 17.58
N GLN A 281 2.30 -13.41 18.51
CA GLN A 281 1.65 -14.71 18.51
C GLN A 281 1.53 -15.27 19.93
N ASP A 282 0.67 -16.29 20.08
CA ASP A 282 0.56 -17.05 21.32
C ASP A 282 1.82 -17.90 21.53
N GLY A 283 2.39 -17.88 22.74
CA GLY A 283 3.60 -18.66 23.00
C GLY A 283 4.26 -18.38 24.34
N GLN A 284 5.39 -19.04 24.55
CA GLN A 284 6.27 -18.82 25.68
C GLN A 284 7.35 -17.80 25.33
N VAL A 285 7.56 -16.80 26.18
CA VAL A 285 8.63 -15.81 26.03
C VAL A 285 9.93 -16.41 26.56
N VAL A 286 10.96 -16.46 25.72
CA VAL A 286 12.29 -16.99 26.05
C VAL A 286 13.39 -16.05 25.56
N GLN A 287 14.60 -16.17 26.13
CA GLN A 287 15.78 -15.43 25.69
C GLN A 287 15.59 -13.91 25.69
N LEU A 288 14.93 -13.34 26.70
CA LEU A 288 14.92 -11.89 26.88
C LEU A 288 16.36 -11.39 27.10
N ASN A 289 16.89 -10.64 26.14
CA ASN A 289 18.32 -10.30 26.05
C ASN A 289 18.71 -9.12 26.94
N LYS A 290 17.74 -8.35 27.45
CA LYS A 290 17.95 -7.13 28.25
C LYS A 290 17.42 -7.33 29.65
N THR A 291 18.26 -7.08 30.64
CA THR A 291 17.98 -7.40 32.05
C THR A 291 17.44 -6.20 32.85
N GLY A 292 17.79 -4.96 32.48
CA GLY A 292 17.49 -3.76 33.27
C GLY A 292 16.35 -2.88 32.77
N ILE A 293 15.45 -2.49 33.69
CA ILE A 293 14.64 -1.27 33.51
C ILE A 293 15.61 -0.09 33.33
N GLY A 294 15.33 0.76 32.34
CA GLY A 294 16.13 1.94 32.02
C GLY A 294 17.23 1.71 30.98
N GLU A 295 17.40 0.51 30.46
CA GLU A 295 18.25 0.26 29.30
C GLU A 295 17.62 0.83 28.02
N VAL A 296 18.48 1.21 27.06
CA VAL A 296 18.07 1.76 25.75
C VAL A 296 18.11 0.66 24.70
N LEU A 297 17.00 0.52 23.97
CA LEU A 297 16.88 -0.30 22.78
C LEU A 297 17.08 0.54 21.53
N LYS A 298 17.78 -0.02 20.56
CA LYS A 298 17.88 0.50 19.19
C LYS A 298 16.76 -0.08 18.32
N GLU A 299 16.48 0.59 17.21
CA GLU A 299 15.59 0.08 16.18
C GLU A 299 16.13 -1.24 15.59
N GLY A 300 15.27 -2.24 15.47
CA GLY A 300 15.62 -3.59 15.00
C GLY A 300 16.36 -4.46 16.04
N GLU A 301 16.68 -3.93 17.22
CA GLU A 301 17.37 -4.70 18.26
C GLU A 301 16.48 -5.84 18.79
N ASN A 302 17.06 -7.02 18.94
CA ASN A 302 16.35 -8.21 19.42
C ASN A 302 16.07 -8.13 20.92
N ILE A 303 14.79 -8.09 21.28
CA ILE A 303 14.28 -8.03 22.65
C ILE A 303 14.24 -9.43 23.27
N GLY A 304 13.81 -10.42 22.49
CA GLY A 304 13.74 -11.83 22.89
C GLY A 304 12.99 -12.67 21.87
N THR A 305 12.62 -13.89 22.23
CA THR A 305 12.02 -14.86 21.29
C THR A 305 10.69 -15.37 21.84
N ILE A 306 9.65 -15.43 21.00
CA ILE A 306 8.37 -16.08 21.35
C ILE A 306 8.33 -17.44 20.67
N VAL A 307 8.26 -18.49 21.49
CA VAL A 307 8.13 -19.88 21.03
C VAL A 307 6.66 -20.29 21.09
N PRO A 308 6.02 -20.63 19.96
CA PRO A 308 4.62 -21.05 19.95
C PRO A 308 4.34 -22.26 20.83
N THR A 309 3.17 -22.27 21.46
CA THR A 309 2.67 -23.41 22.24
C THR A 309 2.01 -24.48 21.39
N ALA A 310 1.34 -24.07 20.31
CA ALA A 310 0.71 -24.97 19.33
C ALA A 310 1.64 -25.11 18.12
N VAL A 311 2.24 -26.29 17.96
CA VAL A 311 3.24 -26.56 16.93
C VAL A 311 2.95 -27.90 16.28
N ASP A 312 2.91 -27.90 14.95
CA ASP A 312 3.00 -29.12 14.15
C ASP A 312 4.48 -29.47 13.97
N TYR A 313 4.96 -30.38 14.81
CA TYR A 313 6.37 -30.79 14.80
C TYR A 313 6.73 -31.49 13.50
N ALA A 314 7.88 -31.10 12.96
CA ALA A 314 8.55 -31.75 11.84
C ALA A 314 10.02 -31.97 12.23
N VAL A 315 10.73 -32.76 11.44
CA VAL A 315 12.17 -32.98 11.60
C VAL A 315 12.85 -32.53 10.32
N GLU A 316 13.81 -31.62 10.44
CA GLU A 316 14.74 -31.34 9.36
C GLU A 316 15.90 -32.34 9.43
N ILE A 317 16.03 -33.20 8.42
CA ILE A 317 17.16 -34.11 8.27
C ILE A 317 18.16 -33.56 7.27
N TYR A 318 19.45 -33.75 7.55
CA TYR A 318 20.56 -33.34 6.70
C TYR A 318 21.09 -34.54 5.90
N ILE A 319 21.02 -34.42 4.58
CA ILE A 319 21.32 -35.46 3.60
C ILE A 319 22.60 -35.07 2.85
N LYS A 320 23.51 -36.03 2.66
CA LYS A 320 24.74 -35.79 1.90
C LYS A 320 24.42 -35.67 0.40
N PRO A 321 25.18 -34.88 -0.38
CA PRO A 321 24.96 -34.77 -1.82
C PRO A 321 24.90 -36.11 -2.57
N VAL A 322 25.73 -37.10 -2.18
CA VAL A 322 25.72 -38.45 -2.76
C VAL A 322 24.43 -39.23 -2.48
N ASP A 323 23.78 -38.92 -1.36
CA ASP A 323 22.58 -39.60 -0.88
C ASP A 323 21.29 -38.89 -1.31
N LEU A 324 21.38 -37.67 -1.87
CA LEU A 324 20.21 -36.87 -2.26
C LEU A 324 19.28 -37.58 -3.26
N PRO A 325 19.76 -38.27 -4.32
CA PRO A 325 18.88 -38.97 -5.25
C PRO A 325 18.13 -40.15 -4.61
N LEU A 326 18.58 -40.61 -3.44
CA LEU A 326 18.03 -41.75 -2.70
C LEU A 326 16.93 -41.34 -1.72
N VAL A 327 16.65 -40.04 -1.58
CA VAL A 327 15.60 -39.49 -0.73
C VAL A 327 14.54 -38.82 -1.59
N LYS A 328 13.34 -39.39 -1.60
CA LYS A 328 12.18 -38.84 -2.33
C LYS A 328 11.05 -38.45 -1.39
N GLU A 329 10.19 -37.56 -1.86
CA GLU A 329 8.92 -37.29 -1.17
C GLU A 329 8.11 -38.58 -0.99
N GLY A 330 7.48 -38.71 0.17
CA GLY A 330 6.75 -39.90 0.56
C GLY A 330 7.58 -41.02 1.18
N GLN A 331 8.92 -40.92 1.18
CA GLN A 331 9.78 -41.97 1.70
C GLN A 331 9.72 -42.10 3.22
N ARG A 332 9.80 -43.34 3.71
CA ARG A 332 9.75 -43.66 5.14
C ARG A 332 11.12 -43.44 5.79
N VAL A 333 11.11 -42.70 6.90
CA VAL A 333 12.29 -42.40 7.71
C VAL A 333 11.98 -42.78 9.15
N MET A 334 12.84 -43.59 9.78
CA MET A 334 12.72 -43.88 11.21
C MET A 334 13.52 -42.85 12.00
N CYS A 335 12.82 -42.02 12.76
CA CYS A 335 13.37 -40.97 13.61
C CYS A 335 13.64 -41.48 15.03
N ILE A 336 14.78 -41.08 15.57
CA ILE A 336 15.20 -41.31 16.95
C ILE A 336 15.42 -39.93 17.56
N PHE A 337 14.60 -39.57 18.54
CA PHE A 337 14.62 -38.25 19.16
C PHE A 337 15.54 -38.24 20.38
N ASP A 338 16.35 -37.18 20.52
CA ASP A 338 17.14 -36.95 21.72
C ASP A 338 16.25 -36.86 22.97
N GLY A 339 16.70 -37.48 24.07
CA GLY A 339 15.92 -37.60 25.30
C GLY A 339 15.00 -38.82 25.37
N PHE A 340 14.95 -39.65 24.32
CA PHE A 340 14.24 -40.92 24.29
C PHE A 340 15.20 -42.08 23.96
N PRO A 341 15.37 -43.10 24.83
CA PRO A 341 16.29 -44.20 24.56
C PRO A 341 15.79 -45.06 23.39
N ALA A 342 16.70 -45.42 22.48
CA ALA A 342 16.40 -46.27 21.34
C ALA A 342 17.40 -47.41 21.19
N ILE A 343 16.90 -48.60 20.84
CA ILE A 343 17.68 -49.78 20.45
C ILE A 343 17.33 -50.06 19.00
N VAL A 344 18.31 -49.91 18.12
CA VAL A 344 18.14 -49.96 16.66
C VAL A 344 18.81 -51.18 16.09
N PHE A 345 18.08 -51.96 15.29
CA PHE A 345 18.63 -53.07 14.51
C PHE A 345 18.70 -52.69 13.02
N SER A 346 19.93 -52.58 12.48
CA SER A 346 20.14 -52.29 11.06
C SER A 346 19.63 -53.45 10.21
N GLY A 347 18.66 -53.18 9.32
CA GLY A 347 18.05 -54.18 8.43
C GLY A 347 16.73 -54.80 8.92
N TRP A 348 16.31 -54.51 10.16
CA TRP A 348 15.03 -54.99 10.73
C TRP A 348 14.27 -53.86 11.44
N PRO A 349 13.70 -52.90 10.68
CA PRO A 349 13.14 -51.67 11.25
C PRO A 349 11.94 -51.90 12.20
N ASN A 350 11.13 -52.94 11.95
CA ASN A 350 9.95 -53.25 12.75
C ASN A 350 10.24 -53.85 14.14
N SER A 351 11.48 -54.30 14.39
CA SER A 351 11.91 -54.87 15.69
C SER A 351 12.72 -53.90 16.54
N SER A 352 12.82 -52.63 16.12
CA SER A 352 13.53 -51.58 16.85
C SER A 352 12.63 -50.94 17.91
N TYR A 353 13.19 -50.65 19.09
CA TYR A 353 12.47 -49.96 20.17
C TYR A 353 12.97 -48.52 20.29
N GLY A 354 12.05 -47.57 20.51
CA GLY A 354 12.40 -46.14 20.61
C GLY A 354 12.64 -45.44 19.26
N THR A 355 12.32 -46.10 18.15
CA THR A 355 12.25 -45.49 16.81
C THR A 355 10.81 -45.10 16.47
N PHE A 356 10.63 -43.99 15.77
CA PHE A 356 9.32 -43.47 15.37
C PHE A 356 9.30 -43.23 13.87
N ALA A 357 8.25 -43.70 13.19
CA ALA A 357 8.15 -43.51 11.75
C ALA A 357 7.77 -42.07 11.40
N GLY A 358 8.41 -41.56 10.37
CA GLY A 358 8.09 -40.32 9.70
C GLY A 358 8.14 -40.50 8.19
N ARG A 359 7.60 -39.52 7.49
CA ARG A 359 7.55 -39.46 6.04
C ARG A 359 8.17 -38.18 5.53
N VAL A 360 9.01 -38.28 4.51
CA VAL A 360 9.56 -37.10 3.83
C VAL A 360 8.41 -36.37 3.13
N VAL A 361 8.20 -35.10 3.49
CA VAL A 361 7.18 -34.24 2.88
C VAL A 361 7.78 -33.38 1.78
N ALA A 362 9.01 -32.91 1.99
CA ALA A 362 9.71 -32.06 1.04
C ALA A 362 11.22 -32.28 1.12
N VAL A 363 11.90 -32.12 -0.01
CA VAL A 363 13.37 -32.09 -0.08
C VAL A 363 13.77 -30.71 -0.62
N GLU A 364 14.58 -29.97 0.14
CA GLU A 364 15.04 -28.65 -0.27
C GLU A 364 16.01 -28.75 -1.45
N SER A 365 15.85 -27.85 -2.43
CA SER A 365 16.68 -27.81 -3.64
C SER A 365 18.01 -27.07 -3.46
N ASN A 366 18.21 -26.40 -2.32
CA ASN A 366 19.41 -25.63 -2.01
C ASN A 366 20.28 -26.33 -0.95
N ILE A 367 21.59 -26.20 -1.11
CA ILE A 367 22.55 -26.70 -0.13
C ILE A 367 22.56 -25.78 1.11
N SER A 368 22.58 -26.36 2.29
CA SER A 368 22.67 -25.62 3.56
C SER A 368 24.10 -25.17 3.82
N ALA A 369 24.28 -24.23 4.76
CA ALA A 369 25.59 -23.69 5.14
C ALA A 369 26.62 -24.76 5.60
N ASN A 370 26.14 -25.94 6.00
CA ASN A 370 26.97 -27.09 6.38
C ASN A 370 27.34 -28.02 5.21
N GLY A 371 27.01 -27.66 3.96
CA GLY A 371 27.31 -28.48 2.78
C GLY A 371 26.40 -29.70 2.58
N LEU A 372 25.28 -29.78 3.32
CA LEU A 372 24.29 -30.85 3.24
C LEU A 372 22.96 -30.32 2.69
N PHE A 373 22.17 -31.19 2.06
CA PHE A 373 20.80 -30.89 1.66
C PHE A 373 19.86 -31.11 2.84
N LYS A 374 18.72 -30.42 2.87
CA LYS A 374 17.70 -30.60 3.89
C LYS A 374 16.50 -31.34 3.33
N ALA A 375 15.92 -32.22 4.12
CA ALA A 375 14.58 -32.72 3.88
C ALA A 375 13.73 -32.59 5.13
N LEU A 376 12.46 -32.28 4.93
CA LEU A 376 11.48 -32.15 6.00
C LEU A 376 10.72 -33.46 6.14
N VAL A 377 10.70 -34.00 7.36
CA VAL A 377 10.02 -35.23 7.71
C VAL A 377 8.91 -34.91 8.70
N THR A 378 7.70 -35.41 8.46
CA THR A 378 6.57 -35.31 9.41
C THR A 378 6.21 -36.68 9.96
N GLU A 379 5.50 -36.70 11.08
CA GLU A 379 4.95 -37.92 11.68
C GLU A 379 4.08 -38.71 10.69
N ASP A 380 4.29 -40.02 10.59
CA ASP A 380 3.36 -40.89 9.86
C ASP A 380 2.15 -41.20 10.75
N LYS A 381 1.00 -40.63 10.40
CA LYS A 381 -0.25 -40.75 11.16
C LYS A 381 -0.78 -42.19 11.29
N ASN A 382 -0.30 -43.11 10.45
CA ASN A 382 -0.71 -44.51 10.46
C ASN A 382 0.11 -45.40 11.40
N GLU A 383 1.19 -44.86 11.97
CA GLU A 383 2.10 -45.58 12.86
C GLU A 383 2.08 -45.03 14.29
N LYS A 384 3.02 -45.50 15.11
CA LYS A 384 3.19 -45.05 16.48
C LYS A 384 3.47 -43.55 16.53
N ARG A 385 2.65 -42.84 17.31
CA ARG A 385 2.80 -41.39 17.46
C ARG A 385 4.16 -40.99 18.01
N TRP A 386 4.66 -39.86 17.53
CA TRP A 386 5.87 -39.23 18.03
C TRP A 386 5.72 -38.85 19.52
N PRO A 387 6.82 -38.82 20.30
CA PRO A 387 6.73 -38.50 21.72
C PRO A 387 6.12 -37.12 22.01
N PRO A 388 5.28 -36.97 23.05
CA PRO A 388 4.60 -35.70 23.35
C PRO A 388 5.51 -34.60 23.95
N LYS A 389 6.77 -34.92 24.31
CA LYS A 389 7.70 -33.98 24.96
C LYS A 389 8.87 -33.55 24.07
N ILE A 390 8.71 -33.65 22.75
CA ILE A 390 9.74 -33.15 21.83
C ILE A 390 9.85 -31.63 21.98
N LYS A 391 11.08 -31.11 22.01
CA LYS A 391 11.37 -29.68 22.07
C LYS A 391 11.90 -29.20 20.73
N MET A 392 11.50 -27.99 20.33
CA MET A 392 12.07 -27.31 19.15
C MET A 392 13.59 -27.23 19.26
N GLY A 393 14.28 -27.55 18.17
CA GLY A 393 15.74 -27.59 18.11
C GLY A 393 16.38 -28.81 18.77
N GLY A 394 15.60 -29.77 19.31
CA GLY A 394 16.15 -31.04 19.81
C GLY A 394 16.76 -31.86 18.68
N GLY A 395 17.83 -32.62 18.95
CA GLY A 395 18.48 -33.45 17.95
C GLY A 395 17.65 -34.68 17.58
N VAL A 396 17.78 -35.10 16.32
CA VAL A 396 17.14 -36.30 15.77
C VAL A 396 18.13 -37.07 14.93
N GLN A 397 18.20 -38.38 15.13
CA GLN A 397 18.86 -39.28 14.20
C GLN A 397 17.81 -39.96 13.33
N GLY A 398 17.90 -39.76 12.02
CA GLY A 398 17.02 -40.39 11.04
C GLY A 398 17.69 -41.60 10.39
N ILE A 399 16.89 -42.62 10.12
CA ILE A 399 17.29 -43.76 9.30
C ILE A 399 16.31 -43.81 8.14
N ALA A 400 16.74 -43.31 6.98
CA ALA A 400 15.95 -43.38 5.76
C ALA A 400 15.94 -44.82 5.26
N ILE A 401 14.76 -45.40 5.13
CA ILE A 401 14.57 -46.76 4.61
C ILE A 401 14.60 -46.70 3.09
N LEU A 402 15.40 -47.55 2.46
CA LEU A 402 15.53 -47.69 1.00
C LEU A 402 14.92 -49.01 0.52
N ASN A 403 15.40 -49.56 -0.59
CA ASN A 403 14.94 -50.80 -1.18
C ASN A 403 15.49 -52.05 -0.45
N ASP A 404 14.73 -53.15 -0.57
CA ASP A 404 15.19 -54.48 -0.17
C ASP A 404 16.05 -55.10 -1.28
N VAL A 405 17.29 -55.45 -0.94
CA VAL A 405 18.26 -56.09 -1.84
C VAL A 405 18.79 -57.38 -1.22
N PRO A 406 19.18 -58.39 -2.01
CA PRO A 406 19.82 -59.57 -1.44
C PRO A 406 21.13 -59.24 -0.72
N ILE A 407 21.44 -59.96 0.37
CA ILE A 407 22.65 -59.75 1.19
C ILE A 407 23.95 -59.78 0.35
N TRP A 408 24.04 -60.65 -0.66
CA TRP A 408 25.23 -60.70 -1.52
C TRP A 408 25.48 -59.39 -2.27
N TYR A 409 24.42 -58.73 -2.73
CA TYR A 409 24.50 -57.48 -3.49
C TYR A 409 24.98 -56.36 -2.57
N GLU A 410 24.43 -56.28 -1.36
CA GLU A 410 24.84 -55.28 -0.38
C GLU A 410 26.31 -55.47 0.05
N LEU A 411 26.76 -56.72 0.19
CA LEU A 411 28.14 -57.03 0.57
C LEU A 411 29.12 -56.70 -0.58
N TRP A 412 28.77 -57.05 -1.82
CA TRP A 412 29.52 -56.68 -3.01
C TRP A 412 29.62 -55.16 -3.18
N ARG A 413 28.49 -54.44 -3.04
CA ARG A 413 28.39 -52.99 -3.19
C ARG A 413 29.23 -52.26 -2.14
N ASN A 414 29.16 -52.68 -0.88
CA ASN A 414 29.95 -52.10 0.20
C ASN A 414 31.46 -52.32 0.02
N ILE A 415 31.88 -53.48 -0.50
CA ILE A 415 33.30 -53.76 -0.81
C ILE A 415 33.81 -52.87 -1.96
N ASN A 416 32.97 -52.60 -2.95
CA ASN A 416 33.33 -51.81 -4.12
C ASN A 416 33.05 -50.29 -3.98
N GLY A 417 32.47 -49.87 -2.84
CA GLY A 417 32.18 -48.46 -2.57
C GLY A 417 31.07 -47.85 -3.42
N PHE A 418 30.19 -48.66 -4.01
CA PHE A 418 29.05 -48.17 -4.78
C PHE A 418 27.95 -47.61 -3.86
N PRO A 419 27.23 -46.53 -4.25
CA PRO A 419 26.09 -46.01 -3.50
C PRO A 419 24.90 -46.98 -3.53
N PRO A 420 23.94 -46.88 -2.57
CA PRO A 420 22.75 -47.73 -2.54
C PRO A 420 21.94 -47.64 -3.84
N ASP A 421 21.09 -48.63 -4.09
CA ASP A 421 20.49 -48.78 -5.41
C ASP A 421 19.61 -47.57 -5.78
N TYR A 422 19.82 -47.03 -6.99
CA TYR A 422 19.18 -45.82 -7.50
C TYR A 422 17.79 -46.07 -8.09
N TYR A 423 17.43 -47.33 -8.33
CA TYR A 423 16.16 -47.67 -8.98
C TYR A 423 14.96 -47.36 -8.09
N GLU A 424 13.90 -46.88 -8.75
CA GLU A 424 12.67 -46.41 -8.13
C GLU A 424 12.20 -47.32 -6.99
N VAL A 425 12.05 -46.73 -5.81
CA VAL A 425 11.41 -47.38 -4.68
C VAL A 425 10.03 -47.82 -5.14
N LYS A 426 9.82 -49.14 -5.22
CA LYS A 426 8.48 -49.69 -5.32
C LYS A 426 7.81 -49.43 -3.99
N ASN A 427 7.16 -48.28 -3.87
CA ASN A 427 6.18 -48.06 -2.82
C ASN A 427 5.16 -49.20 -2.97
N ASP A 428 5.08 -50.08 -1.97
CA ASP A 428 3.99 -51.04 -1.89
C ASP A 428 2.69 -50.26 -1.92
N GLN A 429 2.07 -50.24 -3.11
CA GLN A 429 0.80 -49.61 -3.34
C GLN A 429 -0.31 -50.54 -2.85
N THR A 430 -1.25 -49.92 -2.15
CA THR A 430 -2.67 -50.26 -2.13
C THR A 430 -3.06 -51.54 -1.38
N VAL A 431 -3.44 -51.35 -0.11
CA VAL A 431 -4.55 -52.14 0.46
C VAL A 431 -5.78 -51.85 -0.40
N LYS A 432 -6.11 -52.77 -1.30
CA LYS A 432 -7.41 -52.83 -1.97
C LYS A 432 -8.48 -52.94 -0.87
N TYR A 433 -9.22 -51.86 -0.64
CA TYR A 433 -10.53 -51.99 -0.03
C TYR A 433 -11.46 -52.67 -1.04
N GLU A 434 -11.63 -53.98 -0.86
CA GLU A 434 -12.73 -54.72 -1.44
C GLU A 434 -14.04 -54.07 -0.96
N LYS A 435 -14.77 -53.44 -1.89
CA LYS A 435 -16.17 -53.08 -1.69
C LYS A 435 -16.93 -54.38 -1.42
N THR A 436 -17.23 -54.64 -0.16
CA THR A 436 -18.39 -55.45 0.23
C THR A 436 -19.57 -54.51 0.49
N LYS A 437 -20.72 -54.92 -0.03
CA LYS A 437 -21.98 -54.19 -0.19
C LYS A 437 -22.49 -53.49 1.06
#